data_AF-A0A7Y1TC55-F1
#
_entry.id   AF-A0A7Y1TC55-F1
#
_cell.length_a   1.000
_cell.length_b   1.000
_cell.length_c   1.000
_cell.angle_alpha   90.00
_cell.angle_beta   90.00
_cell.angle_gamma   90.00
#
_symmetry.space_group_name_H-M   'P 1'
#
loop_
_entity.id
_entity.type
_entity.pdbx_description
1 polymer ?
#
loop_
_entity_poly.entity_id
_entity_poly.type
_entity_poly.pdbx_seq_one_letter_code
_entity_poly.pdbx_strand_id
1 'polypeptide(L)'
;MASLVTLFKSETTDTQETDKLVDLFRNRVELKKEFAALRNEKYRLQDRIKQHQGATARVQQQLQHLENLLLDTEWVNTVVVFYQLRGLAAHCSDKLSCFAEQIKQQREQRVQSKVLLSWNEQRKRKSDRLESRMSEHRMTMQLMEDRLQSERHKLLTMNGFVKLFRGRSLAAQIDDLTSEIETARCEEQELLRDLEAIDKLAAPDHKGLDISAKRSVNFMILSFAQHLYLQFEEDNLVELAKEASEKSVGAINYGAKPECDILLKRLEKRKKEAEEDHDFADVLQKRAKLIAKHAEFRHDDDAVPVPSTVATIFAIDGSGVVHQQEANLLGNNYFGIAKVLSR
;
A
#
# COMPACT_ATOMS: atom_id res chain seq x y z
N MET A 1 -32.09 -51.13 69.65
CA MET A 1 -30.80 -51.25 70.37
C MET A 1 -29.68 -51.31 69.35
N ALA A 2 -28.80 -50.32 69.42
CA ALA A 2 -27.43 -50.20 68.87
C ALA A 2 -27.18 -50.47 67.37
N SER A 3 -27.15 -49.37 66.60
CA SER A 3 -26.36 -49.25 65.37
C SER A 3 -24.88 -49.19 65.71
N LEU A 4 -24.09 -50.12 65.16
CA LEU A 4 -22.63 -50.04 65.20
C LEU A 4 -22.18 -48.99 64.18
N VAL A 5 -21.68 -47.90 64.75
CA VAL A 5 -21.01 -46.77 64.12
C VAL A 5 -19.91 -47.28 63.18
N THR A 6 -20.18 -47.21 61.89
CA THR A 6 -19.16 -47.30 60.84
C THR A 6 -18.25 -46.08 60.97
N LEU A 7 -17.03 -46.39 61.41
CA LEU A 7 -15.75 -45.75 61.07
C LEU A 7 -15.85 -44.58 60.07
N PHE A 8 -15.96 -43.36 60.58
CA PHE A 8 -15.48 -42.16 59.88
C PHE A 8 -14.00 -41.97 60.20
N LYS A 9 -13.10 -42.16 59.22
CA LYS A 9 -11.87 -41.35 59.06
C LYS A 9 -11.14 -41.61 57.72
N SER A 10 -11.54 -40.95 56.65
CA SER A 10 -10.65 -40.70 55.49
C SER A 10 -10.99 -39.48 54.64
N GLU A 11 -12.04 -38.70 54.93
CA GLU A 11 -12.56 -37.75 53.93
C GLU A 11 -11.72 -36.47 53.71
N THR A 12 -10.79 -36.11 54.61
CA THR A 12 -9.97 -34.88 54.45
C THR A 12 -8.55 -35.10 53.93
N THR A 13 -7.99 -36.30 54.05
CA THR A 13 -6.70 -36.68 53.43
C THR A 13 -6.88 -37.12 51.98
N ASP A 14 -7.97 -37.84 51.68
CA ASP A 14 -8.27 -38.28 50.31
C ASP A 14 -8.46 -37.09 49.36
N THR A 15 -9.09 -36.00 49.81
CA THR A 15 -9.32 -34.80 48.99
C THR A 15 -8.02 -34.06 48.64
N GLN A 16 -7.10 -33.90 49.60
CA GLN A 16 -5.79 -33.29 49.34
C GLN A 16 -4.88 -34.18 48.48
N GLU A 17 -4.97 -35.50 48.61
CA GLU A 17 -4.25 -36.45 47.76
C GLU A 17 -4.83 -36.48 46.35
N THR A 18 -6.16 -36.40 46.18
CA THR A 18 -6.79 -36.28 44.87
C THR A 18 -6.45 -34.97 44.17
N ASP A 19 -6.41 -33.84 44.88
CA ASP A 19 -6.04 -32.55 44.28
C ASP A 19 -4.57 -32.54 43.82
N LYS A 20 -3.65 -33.06 44.64
CA LYS A 20 -2.24 -33.24 44.23
C LYS A 20 -2.08 -34.14 43.02
N LEU A 21 -2.90 -35.20 42.94
CA LEU A 21 -2.87 -36.16 41.84
C LEU A 21 -3.43 -35.54 40.54
N VAL A 22 -4.47 -34.72 40.63
CA VAL A 22 -4.98 -33.91 39.51
C VAL A 22 -3.91 -32.90 39.03
N ASP A 23 -3.21 -32.23 39.94
CA ASP A 23 -2.14 -31.30 39.60
C ASP A 23 -0.95 -31.99 38.93
N LEU A 24 -0.56 -33.19 39.40
CA LEU A 24 0.46 -34.01 38.72
C LEU A 24 0.03 -34.43 37.30
N PHE A 25 -1.25 -34.73 37.09
CA PHE A 25 -1.77 -35.02 35.75
C PHE A 25 -1.77 -33.78 34.86
N ARG A 26 -2.14 -32.61 35.38
CA ARG A 26 -2.05 -31.32 34.65
C ARG A 26 -0.60 -31.02 34.26
N ASN A 27 0.32 -31.09 35.20
CA ASN A 27 1.76 -30.91 34.97
C ASN A 27 2.30 -31.89 33.93
N ARG A 28 1.89 -33.17 33.98
CA ARG A 28 2.28 -34.17 32.98
C ARG A 28 1.75 -33.85 31.59
N VAL A 29 0.52 -33.35 31.49
CA VAL A 29 -0.09 -32.95 30.22
C VAL A 29 0.61 -31.71 29.65
N GLU A 30 0.91 -30.72 30.49
CA GLU A 30 1.66 -29.52 30.10
C GLU A 30 3.07 -29.88 29.63
N LEU A 31 3.81 -30.69 30.38
CA LEU A 31 5.12 -31.21 29.98
C LEU A 31 5.08 -31.99 28.66
N LYS A 32 4.02 -32.78 28.42
CA LYS A 32 3.86 -33.48 27.13
C LYS A 32 3.62 -32.49 25.98
N LYS A 33 2.86 -31.42 26.20
CA LYS A 33 2.64 -30.36 25.20
C LYS A 33 3.94 -29.63 24.90
N GLU A 34 4.69 -29.22 25.92
CA GLU A 34 5.98 -28.57 25.77
C GLU A 34 7.00 -29.48 25.08
N PHE A 35 7.08 -30.76 25.45
CA PHE A 35 7.96 -31.72 24.80
C PHE A 35 7.58 -31.95 23.33
N ALA A 36 6.29 -31.98 23.01
CA ALA A 36 5.81 -32.04 21.64
C ALA A 36 6.15 -30.76 20.86
N ALA A 37 6.00 -29.58 21.48
CA ALA A 37 6.37 -28.29 20.89
C ALA A 37 7.88 -28.22 20.59
N LEU A 38 8.72 -28.56 21.57
CA LEU A 38 10.18 -28.62 21.42
C LEU A 38 10.61 -29.65 20.36
N ARG A 39 9.93 -30.79 20.28
CA ARG A 39 10.20 -31.79 19.25
C ARG A 39 9.86 -31.28 17.85
N ASN A 40 8.74 -30.58 17.70
CA ASN A 40 8.34 -29.95 16.43
C ASN A 40 9.34 -28.85 16.03
N GLU A 41 9.77 -28.02 16.98
CA GLU A 41 10.78 -27.00 16.75
C GLU A 41 12.13 -27.61 16.35
N LYS A 42 12.57 -28.67 17.05
CA LYS A 42 13.78 -29.43 16.69
C LYS A 42 13.71 -29.92 15.24
N TYR A 43 12.60 -30.51 14.81
CA TYR A 43 12.45 -30.95 13.42
C TYR A 43 12.50 -29.78 12.43
N ARG A 44 11.79 -28.67 12.72
CA ARG A 44 11.85 -27.45 11.89
C ARG A 44 13.28 -26.90 11.77
N LEU A 45 14.03 -26.87 12.87
CA LEU A 45 15.42 -26.42 12.87
C LEU A 45 16.32 -27.38 12.10
N GLN A 46 16.15 -28.68 12.25
CA GLN A 46 16.90 -29.68 11.49
C GLN A 46 16.64 -29.56 9.98
N ASP A 47 15.40 -29.33 9.57
CA ASP A 47 15.06 -29.11 8.17
C ASP A 47 15.66 -27.81 7.63
N ARG A 48 15.62 -26.71 8.40
CA ARG A 48 16.30 -25.46 8.04
C ARG A 48 17.81 -25.66 7.90
N ILE A 49 18.44 -26.40 8.82
CA ILE A 49 19.88 -26.72 8.74
C ILE A 49 20.19 -27.49 7.46
N LYS A 50 19.40 -28.53 7.14
CA LYS A 50 19.58 -29.29 5.88
C LYS A 50 19.42 -28.41 4.64
N GLN A 51 18.43 -27.52 4.64
CA GLN A 51 18.22 -26.56 3.55
C GLN A 51 19.41 -25.61 3.41
N HIS A 52 19.93 -25.07 4.51
CA HIS A 52 21.10 -24.21 4.51
C HIS A 52 22.35 -24.97 4.03
N GLN A 53 22.60 -26.19 4.51
CA GLN A 53 23.72 -27.02 4.06
C GLN A 53 23.64 -27.30 2.55
N GLY A 54 22.45 -27.64 2.04
CA GLY A 54 22.25 -27.84 0.61
C GLY A 54 22.38 -26.56 -0.22
N ALA A 55 22.05 -25.39 0.34
CA ALA A 55 22.30 -24.10 -0.31
C ALA A 55 23.81 -23.78 -0.35
N THR A 56 24.52 -23.95 0.76
CA THR A 56 25.96 -23.73 0.86
C THR A 56 26.73 -24.64 -0.10
N ALA A 57 26.38 -25.93 -0.16
CA ALA A 57 27.01 -26.88 -1.08
C ALA A 57 26.85 -26.46 -2.56
N ARG A 58 25.67 -25.96 -2.95
CA ARG A 58 25.41 -25.45 -4.30
C ARG A 58 26.24 -24.20 -4.61
N VAL A 59 26.34 -23.27 -3.67
CA VAL A 59 27.19 -22.07 -3.82
C VAL A 59 28.65 -22.47 -3.97
N GLN A 60 29.12 -23.42 -3.16
CA GLN A 60 30.49 -23.91 -3.23
C GLN A 60 30.79 -24.57 -4.59
N GLN A 61 29.86 -25.38 -5.13
CA GLN A 61 29.98 -25.95 -6.47
C GLN A 61 30.04 -24.87 -7.56
N GLN A 62 29.21 -23.81 -7.45
CA GLN A 62 29.23 -22.69 -8.39
C GLN A 62 30.55 -21.90 -8.33
N LEU A 63 31.07 -21.66 -7.13
CA LEU A 63 32.35 -20.98 -6.94
C LEU A 63 33.50 -21.80 -7.51
N GLN A 64 33.54 -23.11 -7.26
CA GLN A 64 34.56 -23.99 -7.81
C GLN A 64 34.48 -24.06 -9.35
N HIS A 65 33.27 -24.08 -9.91
CA HIS A 65 33.09 -24.00 -11.36
C HIS A 65 33.62 -22.68 -11.93
N LEU A 66 33.33 -21.56 -11.27
CA LEU A 66 33.83 -20.24 -11.67
C LEU A 66 35.36 -20.17 -11.58
N GLU A 67 35.95 -20.70 -10.50
CA GLU A 67 37.39 -20.79 -10.32
C GLU A 67 38.05 -21.55 -11.49
N ASN A 68 37.49 -22.70 -11.87
CA ASN A 68 37.99 -23.45 -13.02
C ASN A 68 37.93 -22.65 -14.33
N LEU A 69 36.86 -21.87 -14.56
CA LEU A 69 36.74 -21.02 -15.75
C LEU A 69 37.70 -19.83 -15.73
N LEU A 70 38.04 -19.30 -14.56
CA LEU A 70 38.99 -18.19 -14.41
C LEU A 70 40.45 -18.65 -14.54
N LEU A 71 40.74 -19.92 -14.22
CA LEU A 71 42.06 -20.52 -14.43
C LEU A 71 42.35 -20.80 -15.91
N ASP A 72 41.31 -20.94 -16.74
CA ASP A 72 41.44 -21.16 -18.18
C ASP A 72 41.66 -19.82 -18.93
N THR A 73 42.79 -19.72 -19.64
CA THR A 73 43.17 -18.52 -20.38
C THR A 73 42.24 -18.21 -21.56
N GLU A 74 41.53 -19.19 -22.08
CA GLU A 74 40.53 -19.00 -23.14
C GLU A 74 39.24 -18.42 -22.57
N TRP A 75 38.85 -18.82 -21.36
CA TRP A 75 37.56 -18.46 -20.76
C TRP A 75 37.57 -17.22 -19.89
N VAL A 76 38.71 -16.86 -19.28
CA VAL A 76 38.81 -15.77 -18.31
C VAL A 76 38.20 -14.44 -18.80
N ASN A 77 38.42 -14.08 -20.08
CA ASN A 77 37.90 -12.82 -20.64
C ASN A 77 36.38 -12.88 -20.87
N THR A 78 35.88 -14.03 -21.35
CA THR A 78 34.45 -14.30 -21.51
C THR A 78 33.73 -14.23 -20.17
N VAL A 79 34.32 -14.76 -19.10
CA VAL A 79 33.77 -14.68 -17.73
C VAL A 79 33.61 -13.23 -17.27
N VAL A 80 34.61 -12.38 -17.52
CA VAL A 80 34.54 -10.96 -17.17
C VAL A 80 33.41 -10.26 -17.92
N VAL A 81 33.32 -10.45 -19.24
CA VAL A 81 32.25 -9.88 -20.07
C VAL A 81 30.87 -10.38 -19.60
N PHE A 82 30.74 -11.67 -19.33
CA PHE A 82 29.52 -12.29 -18.82
C PHE A 82 28.98 -11.56 -17.58
N TYR A 83 29.83 -11.37 -16.56
CA TYR A 83 29.40 -10.72 -15.32
C TYR A 83 29.18 -9.22 -15.47
N GLN A 84 29.88 -8.54 -16.40
CA GLN A 84 29.61 -7.14 -16.71
C GLN A 84 28.24 -6.94 -17.39
N LEU A 85 27.88 -7.83 -18.32
CA LEU A 85 26.57 -7.86 -18.97
C LEU A 85 25.45 -8.24 -17.99
N ARG A 86 25.70 -9.25 -17.14
CA ARG A 86 24.77 -9.62 -16.07
C ARG A 86 24.56 -8.46 -15.08
N GLY A 87 25.64 -7.74 -14.75
CA GLY A 87 25.58 -6.53 -13.94
C GLY A 87 24.77 -5.41 -14.62
N LEU A 88 24.89 -5.24 -15.94
CA LEU A 88 24.06 -4.31 -16.70
C LEU A 88 22.56 -4.68 -16.61
N ALA A 89 22.22 -5.95 -16.82
CA ALA A 89 20.82 -6.41 -16.70
C ALA A 89 20.26 -6.17 -15.29
N ALA A 90 21.05 -6.46 -14.25
CA ALA A 90 20.68 -6.20 -12.85
C ALA A 90 20.47 -4.70 -12.59
N HIS A 91 21.39 -3.86 -13.07
CA HIS A 91 21.28 -2.40 -12.95
C HIS A 91 20.01 -1.84 -13.59
N CYS A 92 19.67 -2.29 -14.81
CA CYS A 92 18.43 -1.89 -15.48
C CYS A 92 17.19 -2.40 -14.73
N SER A 93 17.23 -3.63 -14.20
CA SER A 93 16.16 -4.19 -13.36
C SER A 93 15.94 -3.38 -12.08
N ASP A 94 17.01 -2.95 -11.42
CA ASP A 94 16.95 -2.16 -10.19
C ASP A 94 16.43 -0.75 -10.49
N LYS A 95 16.96 -0.07 -11.53
CA LYS A 95 16.42 1.23 -11.99
C LYS A 95 14.93 1.14 -12.29
N LEU A 96 14.49 0.11 -13.01
CA LEU A 96 13.10 -0.12 -13.37
C LEU A 96 12.22 -0.37 -12.12
N SER A 97 12.74 -1.13 -11.15
CA SER A 97 12.05 -1.41 -9.88
C SER A 97 11.89 -0.14 -9.05
N CYS A 98 12.96 0.65 -8.87
CA CYS A 98 12.89 1.94 -8.18
C CYS A 98 11.91 2.90 -8.87
N PHE A 99 11.95 3.00 -10.19
CA PHE A 99 11.03 3.85 -10.94
C PHE A 99 9.56 3.40 -10.76
N ALA A 100 9.29 2.09 -10.84
CA ALA A 100 7.95 1.54 -10.62
C ALA A 100 7.43 1.84 -9.21
N GLU A 101 8.26 1.67 -8.18
CA GLU A 101 7.94 2.00 -6.79
C GLU A 101 7.59 3.49 -6.64
N GLN A 102 8.44 4.37 -7.17
CA GLN A 102 8.28 5.82 -7.10
C GLN A 102 6.98 6.29 -7.76
N ILE A 103 6.67 5.79 -8.96
CA ILE A 103 5.45 6.18 -9.68
C ILE A 103 4.18 5.66 -8.99
N LYS A 104 4.22 4.44 -8.42
CA LYS A 104 3.10 3.90 -7.62
C LYS A 104 2.82 4.80 -6.41
N GLN A 105 3.85 5.09 -5.61
CA GLN A 105 3.73 5.95 -4.43
C GLN A 105 3.23 7.35 -4.81
N GLN A 106 3.79 7.96 -5.86
CA GLN A 106 3.37 9.28 -6.32
C GLN A 106 1.89 9.29 -6.75
N ARG A 107 1.41 8.21 -7.39
CA ARG A 107 0.01 8.10 -7.81
C ARG A 107 -0.93 7.89 -6.63
N GLU A 108 -0.56 7.02 -5.70
CA GLU A 108 -1.32 6.76 -4.47
C GLU A 108 -1.47 8.03 -3.64
N GLN A 109 -0.36 8.75 -3.40
CA GLN A 109 -0.38 10.03 -2.70
C GLN A 109 -1.29 11.04 -3.38
N ARG A 110 -1.21 11.19 -4.72
CA ARG A 110 -2.09 12.11 -5.46
C ARG A 110 -3.56 11.76 -5.33
N VAL A 111 -3.91 10.47 -5.38
CA VAL A 111 -5.30 10.01 -5.21
C VAL A 111 -5.76 10.28 -3.78
N GLN A 112 -4.94 9.92 -2.79
CA GLN A 112 -5.24 10.15 -1.37
C GLN A 112 -5.43 11.64 -1.06
N SER A 113 -4.53 12.50 -1.55
CA SER A 113 -4.65 13.95 -1.37
C SER A 113 -5.95 14.50 -1.96
N LYS A 114 -6.36 14.05 -3.17
CA LYS A 114 -7.63 14.47 -3.78
C LYS A 114 -8.85 14.03 -2.96
N VAL A 115 -8.84 12.78 -2.49
CA VAL A 115 -9.92 12.26 -1.65
C VAL A 115 -10.02 13.06 -0.35
N LEU A 116 -8.90 13.29 0.33
CA LEU A 116 -8.85 14.08 1.56
C LEU A 116 -9.31 15.52 1.37
N LEU A 117 -8.91 16.18 0.27
CA LEU A 117 -9.38 17.52 -0.07
C LEU A 117 -10.90 17.54 -0.26
N SER A 118 -11.44 16.63 -1.07
CA SER A 118 -12.88 16.56 -1.32
C SER A 118 -13.69 16.25 -0.06
N TRP A 119 -13.16 15.40 0.82
CA TRP A 119 -13.77 15.06 2.09
C TRP A 119 -13.76 16.26 3.05
N ASN A 120 -12.63 16.96 3.17
CA ASN A 120 -12.51 18.18 3.97
C ASN A 120 -13.48 19.27 3.49
N GLU A 121 -13.60 19.47 2.17
CA GLU A 121 -14.56 20.43 1.61
C GLU A 121 -16.01 20.05 1.95
N GLN A 122 -16.38 18.77 1.82
CA GLN A 122 -17.72 18.30 2.17
C GLN A 122 -18.01 18.43 3.66
N ARG A 123 -17.05 18.05 4.52
CA ARG A 123 -17.15 18.20 5.97
C ARG A 123 -17.35 19.67 6.35
N LYS A 124 -16.52 20.56 5.80
CA LYS A 124 -16.61 22.00 6.03
C LYS A 124 -17.97 22.57 5.59
N ARG A 125 -18.44 22.24 4.39
CA ARG A 125 -19.78 22.66 3.92
C ARG A 125 -20.91 22.21 4.83
N LYS A 126 -20.81 21.00 5.42
CA LYS A 126 -21.81 20.51 6.38
C LYS A 126 -21.73 21.27 7.70
N SER A 127 -20.53 21.54 8.22
CA SER A 127 -20.31 22.37 9.42
C SER A 127 -20.86 23.76 9.22
N ASP A 128 -20.46 24.46 8.15
CA ASP A 128 -20.88 25.82 7.84
C ASP A 128 -22.42 25.94 7.75
N ARG A 129 -23.09 24.92 7.19
CA ARG A 129 -24.56 24.86 7.11
C ARG A 129 -25.21 24.70 8.48
N LEU A 130 -24.65 23.88 9.36
CA LEU A 130 -25.15 23.71 10.72
C LEU A 130 -24.88 24.94 11.58
N GLU A 131 -23.70 25.53 11.48
CA GLU A 131 -23.35 26.79 12.15
C GLU A 131 -24.29 27.91 11.75
N SER A 132 -24.61 28.02 10.45
CA SER A 132 -25.59 29.00 9.96
C SER A 132 -26.97 28.77 10.58
N ARG A 133 -27.48 27.53 10.56
CA ARG A 133 -28.76 27.17 11.19
C ARG A 133 -28.76 27.45 12.70
N MET A 134 -27.67 27.15 13.39
CA MET A 134 -27.51 27.44 14.81
C MET A 134 -27.52 28.94 15.09
N SER A 135 -26.87 29.75 14.24
CA SER A 135 -26.86 31.20 14.39
C SER A 135 -28.25 31.80 14.21
N GLU A 136 -29.02 31.32 13.23
CA GLU A 136 -30.42 31.69 13.00
C GLU A 136 -31.28 31.29 14.20
N HIS A 137 -31.12 30.05 14.68
CA HIS A 137 -31.87 29.51 15.82
C HIS A 137 -31.61 30.28 17.12
N ARG A 138 -30.36 30.65 17.38
CA ARG A 138 -29.97 31.48 18.53
C ARG A 138 -30.60 32.87 18.46
N MET A 139 -30.67 33.47 17.27
CA MET A 139 -31.34 34.76 17.09
C MET A 139 -32.84 34.65 17.39
N THR A 140 -33.51 33.60 16.90
CA THR A 140 -34.93 33.39 17.19
C THR A 140 -35.19 33.12 18.67
N MET A 141 -34.33 32.34 19.32
CA MET A 141 -34.42 32.07 20.76
C MET A 141 -34.24 33.35 21.58
N GLN A 142 -33.28 34.21 21.22
CA GLN A 142 -33.06 35.49 21.89
C GLN A 142 -34.29 36.40 21.78
N LEU A 143 -34.95 36.46 20.61
CA LEU A 143 -36.20 37.22 20.45
C LEU A 143 -37.34 36.67 21.31
N MET A 144 -37.46 35.35 21.46
CA MET A 144 -38.44 34.72 22.35
C MET A 144 -38.15 35.03 23.82
N GLU A 145 -36.87 34.99 24.23
CA GLU A 145 -36.44 35.33 25.59
C GLU A 145 -36.72 36.81 25.91
N ASP A 146 -36.44 37.74 24.98
CA ASP A 146 -36.77 39.16 25.12
C ASP A 146 -38.28 39.37 25.26
N ARG A 147 -39.09 38.66 24.44
CA ARG A 147 -40.55 38.71 24.53
C ARG A 147 -41.04 38.19 25.88
N LEU A 148 -40.52 37.06 26.35
CA LEU A 148 -40.84 36.48 27.65
C LEU A 148 -40.52 37.46 28.79
N GLN A 149 -39.35 38.11 28.76
CA GLN A 149 -38.99 39.14 29.74
C GLN A 149 -39.97 40.32 29.74
N SER A 150 -40.37 40.78 28.55
CA SER A 150 -41.33 41.86 28.41
C SER A 150 -42.71 41.51 28.98
N GLU A 151 -43.22 40.29 28.72
CA GLU A 151 -44.51 39.83 29.24
C GLU A 151 -44.47 39.60 30.76
N ARG A 152 -43.37 39.05 31.28
CA ARG A 152 -43.14 38.94 32.74
C ARG A 152 -43.14 40.32 33.40
N HIS A 153 -42.47 41.31 32.80
CA HIS A 153 -42.46 42.68 33.32
C HIS A 153 -43.84 43.34 33.30
N LYS A 154 -44.64 43.15 32.24
CA LYS A 154 -46.04 43.61 32.18
C LYS A 154 -46.89 42.99 33.30
N LEU A 155 -46.75 41.70 33.56
CA LEU A 155 -47.49 41.02 34.63
C LEU A 155 -47.14 41.56 36.04
N LEU A 156 -45.87 41.90 36.26
CA LEU A 156 -45.37 42.45 37.52
C LEU A 156 -45.83 43.89 37.78
N THR A 157 -45.96 44.69 36.72
CA THR A 157 -46.33 46.12 36.79
C THR A 157 -47.85 46.37 36.73
N MET A 158 -48.66 45.32 36.55
CA MET A 158 -50.13 45.41 36.52
C MET A 158 -50.75 45.63 37.92
N ASN A 159 -51.67 46.60 38.02
CA ASN A 159 -52.47 46.87 39.22
C ASN A 159 -53.44 45.72 39.57
N GLY A 160 -53.70 45.52 40.86
CA GLY A 160 -54.35 44.33 41.43
C GLY A 160 -55.72 43.94 40.85
N PHE A 161 -56.57 44.91 40.48
CA PHE A 161 -57.88 44.63 39.86
C PHE A 161 -57.77 44.10 38.42
N VAL A 162 -56.83 44.61 37.62
CA VAL A 162 -56.61 44.16 36.23
C VAL A 162 -55.90 42.80 36.23
N LYS A 163 -55.04 42.56 37.21
CA LYS A 163 -54.35 41.28 37.41
C LYS A 163 -55.31 40.12 37.67
N LEU A 164 -56.43 40.37 38.36
CA LEU A 164 -57.44 39.36 38.66
C LEU A 164 -58.24 38.93 37.41
N PHE A 165 -58.44 39.84 36.44
CA PHE A 165 -59.18 39.57 35.20
C PHE A 165 -58.29 39.10 34.03
N ARG A 166 -57.14 39.74 33.79
CA ARG A 166 -56.24 39.44 32.64
C ARG A 166 -54.97 38.67 33.02
N GLY A 167 -54.66 38.55 34.32
CA GLY A 167 -53.43 37.91 34.76
C GLY A 167 -53.36 36.41 34.45
N ARG A 168 -54.49 35.70 34.43
CA ARG A 168 -54.53 34.27 34.06
C ARG A 168 -54.18 34.02 32.60
N SER A 169 -54.67 34.84 31.67
CA SER A 169 -54.33 34.70 30.25
C SER A 169 -52.89 35.09 29.96
N LEU A 170 -52.37 36.12 30.64
CA LEU A 170 -50.97 36.53 30.50
C LEU A 170 -50.00 35.52 31.14
N ALA A 171 -50.40 34.89 32.25
CA ALA A 171 -49.65 33.79 32.86
C ALA A 171 -49.59 32.57 31.92
N ALA A 172 -50.71 32.18 31.29
CA ALA A 172 -50.72 31.11 30.30
C ALA A 172 -49.78 31.40 29.12
N GLN A 173 -49.76 32.65 28.61
CA GLN A 173 -48.82 33.04 27.54
C GLN A 173 -47.34 32.99 27.98
N ILE A 174 -47.05 33.29 29.24
CA ILE A 174 -45.70 33.16 29.81
C ILE A 174 -45.31 31.68 29.91
N ASP A 175 -46.22 30.81 30.32
CA ASP A 175 -45.98 29.37 30.41
C ASP A 175 -45.77 28.76 29.01
N ASP A 176 -46.60 29.14 28.03
CA ASP A 176 -46.45 28.73 26.63
C ASP A 176 -45.10 29.16 26.05
N LEU A 177 -44.73 30.45 26.21
CA LEU A 177 -43.42 30.97 25.77
C LEU A 177 -42.24 30.28 26.49
N THR A 178 -42.40 29.95 27.77
CA THR A 178 -41.36 29.25 28.53
C THR A 178 -41.18 27.83 27.97
N SER A 179 -42.27 27.13 27.65
CA SER A 179 -42.23 25.81 27.03
C SER A 179 -41.61 25.86 25.62
N GLU A 180 -41.97 26.85 24.80
CA GLU A 180 -41.37 27.07 23.48
C GLU A 180 -39.85 27.28 23.58
N ILE A 181 -39.38 28.11 24.52
CA ILE A 181 -37.94 28.33 24.74
C ILE A 181 -37.23 27.05 25.19
N GLU A 182 -37.85 26.24 26.05
CA GLU A 182 -37.28 24.94 26.47
C GLU A 182 -37.15 23.99 25.27
N THR A 183 -38.16 23.91 24.40
CA THR A 183 -38.08 23.10 23.18
C THR A 183 -36.98 23.60 22.22
N ALA A 184 -36.88 24.92 22.02
CA ALA A 184 -35.83 25.52 21.20
C ALA A 184 -34.42 25.23 21.75
N ARG A 185 -34.25 25.22 23.08
CA ARG A 185 -32.97 24.84 23.71
C ARG A 185 -32.62 23.38 23.50
N CYS A 186 -33.60 22.48 23.50
CA CYS A 186 -33.38 21.07 23.15
C CYS A 186 -32.90 20.93 21.70
N GLU A 187 -33.53 21.64 20.77
CA GLU A 187 -33.12 21.66 19.35
C GLU A 187 -31.69 22.22 19.17
N GLU A 188 -31.30 23.26 19.93
CA GLU A 188 -29.93 23.77 19.91
C GLU A 188 -28.92 22.71 20.36
N GLN A 189 -29.24 21.95 21.42
CA GLN A 189 -28.39 20.86 21.88
C GLN A 189 -28.25 19.74 20.84
N GLU A 190 -29.31 19.45 20.08
CA GLU A 190 -29.24 18.50 18.96
C GLU A 190 -28.33 19.01 17.86
N LEU A 191 -28.45 20.28 17.45
CA LEU A 191 -27.57 20.88 16.44
C LEU A 191 -26.10 20.88 16.89
N LEU A 192 -25.83 21.13 18.17
CA LEU A 192 -24.47 21.04 18.75
C LEU A 192 -23.92 19.61 18.68
N ARG A 193 -24.74 18.60 19.00
CA ARG A 193 -24.35 17.18 18.88
C ARG A 193 -24.06 16.79 17.43
N ASP A 194 -24.86 17.26 16.48
CA ASP A 194 -24.65 17.01 15.05
C ASP A 194 -23.33 17.63 14.57
N LEU A 195 -23.00 18.83 15.04
CA LEU A 195 -21.73 19.49 14.72
C LEU A 195 -20.55 18.72 15.31
N GLU A 196 -20.62 18.33 16.57
CA GLU A 196 -19.60 17.47 17.20
C GLU A 196 -19.43 16.13 16.47
N ALA A 197 -20.54 15.53 16.01
CA ALA A 197 -20.52 14.28 15.27
C ALA A 197 -19.80 14.45 13.92
N ILE A 198 -20.00 15.58 13.23
CA ILE A 198 -19.28 15.89 11.99
C ILE A 198 -17.79 16.09 12.27
N ASP A 199 -17.44 16.69 13.40
CA ASP A 199 -16.05 16.92 13.74
C ASP A 199 -15.28 15.65 14.08
N LYS A 200 -15.98 14.67 14.65
CA LYS A 200 -15.46 13.35 15.01
C LYS A 200 -15.47 12.35 13.84
N LEU A 201 -15.99 12.71 12.66
CA LEU A 201 -15.95 11.84 11.48
C LEU A 201 -14.49 11.51 11.11
N ALA A 202 -14.18 10.22 11.04
CA ALA A 202 -12.91 9.76 10.51
C ALA A 202 -12.84 10.01 9.00
N ALA A 203 -11.62 10.27 8.51
CA ALA A 203 -11.37 10.34 7.08
C ALA A 203 -11.67 8.97 6.42
N PRO A 204 -12.16 8.95 5.18
CA PRO A 204 -12.46 7.72 4.46
C PRO A 204 -11.18 6.91 4.22
N ASP A 205 -11.28 5.60 4.44
CA ASP A 205 -10.20 4.67 4.11
C ASP A 205 -10.02 4.58 2.57
N HIS A 206 -8.78 4.53 2.11
CA HIS A 206 -8.50 4.51 0.68
C HIS A 206 -8.51 3.08 0.14
N LYS A 207 -9.30 2.83 -0.90
CA LYS A 207 -9.30 1.54 -1.61
C LYS A 207 -8.22 1.52 -2.70
N GLY A 208 -6.95 1.71 -2.31
CA GLY A 208 -5.79 1.61 -3.21
C GLY A 208 -5.93 2.39 -4.54
N LEU A 209 -5.22 1.94 -5.57
CA LEU A 209 -5.36 2.44 -6.94
C LEU A 209 -6.48 1.71 -7.68
N ASP A 210 -7.30 2.45 -8.43
CA ASP A 210 -8.26 1.88 -9.37
C ASP A 210 -7.55 1.26 -10.59
N ILE A 211 -8.25 0.41 -11.34
CA ILE A 211 -7.68 -0.27 -12.51
C ILE A 211 -7.13 0.73 -13.53
N SER A 212 -7.82 1.85 -13.74
CA SER A 212 -7.38 2.90 -14.66
C SER A 212 -6.04 3.51 -14.22
N ALA A 213 -5.86 3.83 -12.94
CA ALA A 213 -4.57 4.29 -12.43
C ALA A 213 -3.50 3.20 -12.52
N LYS A 214 -3.80 1.94 -12.21
CA LYS A 214 -2.85 0.83 -12.35
C LYS A 214 -2.37 0.67 -13.80
N ARG A 215 -3.28 0.74 -14.78
CA ARG A 215 -2.94 0.72 -16.22
C ARG A 215 -2.05 1.89 -16.59
N SER A 216 -2.39 3.10 -16.15
CA SER A 216 -1.57 4.30 -16.38
C SER A 216 -0.16 4.16 -15.79
N VAL A 217 -0.02 3.58 -14.59
CA VAL A 217 1.28 3.29 -13.96
C VAL A 217 2.05 2.27 -14.82
N ASN A 218 1.40 1.20 -15.25
CA ASN A 218 2.01 0.17 -16.09
C ASN A 218 2.51 0.71 -17.44
N PHE A 219 1.80 1.65 -18.08
CA PHE A 219 2.28 2.30 -19.28
C PHE A 219 3.51 3.18 -19.05
N MET A 220 3.60 3.84 -17.89
CA MET A 220 4.82 4.58 -17.52
C MET A 220 5.99 3.63 -17.28
N ILE A 221 5.77 2.49 -16.61
CA ILE A 221 6.80 1.46 -16.39
C ILE A 221 7.28 0.90 -17.73
N LEU A 222 6.38 0.55 -18.64
CA LEU A 222 6.72 0.07 -19.99
C LEU A 222 7.49 1.14 -20.79
N SER A 223 7.07 2.39 -20.69
CA SER A 223 7.75 3.52 -21.32
C SER A 223 9.19 3.70 -20.83
N PHE A 224 9.44 3.50 -19.53
CA PHE A 224 10.78 3.54 -18.95
C PHE A 224 11.60 2.30 -19.30
N ALA A 225 10.99 1.12 -19.38
CA ALA A 225 11.68 -0.07 -19.89
C ALA A 225 12.11 0.09 -21.36
N GLN A 226 11.28 0.71 -22.20
CA GLN A 226 11.65 1.09 -23.56
C GLN A 226 12.80 2.09 -23.59
N HIS A 227 12.83 3.05 -22.66
CA HIS A 227 13.95 3.99 -22.54
C HIS A 227 15.27 3.27 -22.24
N LEU A 228 15.27 2.37 -21.25
CA LEU A 228 16.44 1.57 -20.90
C LEU A 228 16.86 0.65 -22.05
N TYR A 229 15.91 0.07 -22.79
CA TYR A 229 16.22 -0.75 -23.96
C TYR A 229 16.98 0.06 -25.03
N LEU A 230 16.44 1.22 -25.41
CA LEU A 230 17.02 2.07 -26.45
C LEU A 230 18.43 2.58 -26.09
N GLN A 231 18.69 2.86 -24.80
CA GLN A 231 20.01 3.30 -24.34
C GLN A 231 21.14 2.28 -24.60
N PHE A 232 20.81 0.99 -24.68
CA PHE A 232 21.80 -0.09 -24.80
C PHE A 232 21.65 -0.91 -26.09
N GLU A 233 20.79 -0.47 -27.01
CA GLU A 233 20.46 -1.22 -28.23
C GLU A 233 21.56 -1.16 -29.30
N GLU A 234 22.13 0.02 -29.55
CA GLU A 234 23.03 0.30 -30.70
C GLU A 234 24.30 -0.59 -30.76
N ASP A 235 24.66 -1.27 -29.66
CA ASP A 235 25.80 -2.18 -29.55
C ASP A 235 25.40 -3.65 -29.26
N ASN A 236 24.12 -3.97 -29.44
CA ASN A 236 23.47 -5.24 -29.05
C ASN A 236 23.66 -5.63 -27.58
N LEU A 237 23.91 -4.66 -26.70
CA LEU A 237 24.21 -4.95 -25.29
C LEU A 237 22.98 -5.47 -24.55
N VAL A 238 21.77 -5.09 -24.97
CA VAL A 238 20.54 -5.56 -24.31
C VAL A 238 20.33 -7.06 -24.51
N GLU A 239 20.52 -7.58 -25.72
CA GLU A 239 20.34 -9.02 -25.98
C GLU A 239 21.40 -9.84 -25.23
N LEU A 240 22.66 -9.40 -25.28
CA LEU A 240 23.76 -10.04 -24.57
C LEU A 240 23.55 -10.00 -23.05
N ALA A 241 23.06 -8.88 -22.51
CA ALA A 241 22.72 -8.74 -21.09
C ALA A 241 21.55 -9.65 -20.69
N LYS A 242 20.53 -9.76 -21.55
CA LYS A 242 19.41 -10.69 -21.35
C LYS A 242 19.91 -12.13 -21.34
N GLU A 243 20.72 -12.53 -22.32
CA GLU A 243 21.29 -13.86 -22.42
C GLU A 243 22.13 -14.22 -21.18
N ALA A 244 22.99 -13.29 -20.73
CA ALA A 244 23.80 -13.44 -19.52
C ALA A 244 22.96 -13.52 -18.23
N SER A 245 21.74 -12.96 -18.24
CA SER A 245 20.82 -13.05 -17.11
C SER A 245 20.14 -14.43 -17.02
N GLU A 246 19.87 -15.05 -18.17
CA GLU A 246 19.13 -16.31 -18.30
C GLU A 246 20.03 -17.56 -18.25
N LYS A 247 21.25 -17.47 -18.78
CA LYS A 247 22.20 -18.61 -18.86
C LYS A 247 23.25 -18.58 -17.75
N SER A 248 24.00 -19.68 -17.62
CA SER A 248 25.17 -19.79 -16.74
C SER A 248 26.45 -19.30 -17.44
N VAL A 249 27.44 -18.89 -16.63
CA VAL A 249 28.71 -18.30 -17.11
C VAL A 249 29.52 -19.19 -18.06
N GLY A 250 29.43 -20.52 -17.94
CA GLY A 250 30.10 -21.48 -18.84
C GLY A 250 29.31 -21.84 -20.11
N ALA A 251 28.10 -21.29 -20.30
CA ALA A 251 27.23 -21.63 -21.42
C ALA A 251 27.30 -20.62 -22.58
N ILE A 252 27.93 -19.47 -22.37
CA ILE A 252 28.08 -18.40 -23.38
C ILE A 252 29.55 -18.13 -23.59
N ASN A 253 29.98 -18.10 -24.85
CA ASN A 253 31.32 -17.69 -25.23
C ASN A 253 31.24 -16.38 -26.03
N TYR A 254 31.89 -15.32 -25.53
CA TYR A 254 31.92 -14.01 -26.19
C TYR A 254 33.14 -13.83 -27.10
N GLY A 255 33.93 -14.90 -27.28
CA GLY A 255 35.06 -14.95 -28.19
C GLY A 255 36.41 -14.74 -27.52
N ALA A 256 37.40 -14.39 -28.33
CA ALA A 256 38.77 -14.20 -27.87
C ALA A 256 38.93 -12.89 -27.09
N LYS A 257 40.08 -12.73 -26.43
CA LYS A 257 40.43 -11.50 -25.69
C LYS A 257 40.14 -10.19 -26.43
N PRO A 258 40.55 -9.97 -27.70
CA PRO A 258 40.28 -8.71 -28.38
C PRO A 258 38.79 -8.42 -28.58
N GLU A 259 37.97 -9.45 -28.79
CA GLU A 259 36.52 -9.33 -28.95
C GLU A 259 35.87 -8.96 -27.60
N CYS A 260 36.32 -9.61 -26.52
CA CYS A 260 35.92 -9.29 -25.16
C CYS A 260 36.29 -7.84 -24.77
N ASP A 261 37.50 -7.39 -25.10
CA ASP A 261 37.97 -6.02 -24.82
C ASP A 261 37.11 -4.97 -25.57
N ILE A 262 36.66 -5.26 -26.79
CA ILE A 262 35.74 -4.39 -27.55
C ILE A 262 34.39 -4.29 -26.84
N LEU A 263 33.83 -5.42 -26.38
CA LEU A 263 32.55 -5.44 -25.65
C LEU A 263 32.64 -4.66 -24.34
N LEU A 264 33.71 -4.83 -23.57
CA LEU A 264 33.93 -4.10 -22.33
C LEU A 264 34.01 -2.59 -22.55
N LYS A 265 34.73 -2.15 -23.59
CA LYS A 265 34.82 -0.73 -23.95
C LYS A 265 33.47 -0.14 -24.35
N ARG A 266 32.68 -0.86 -25.15
CA ARG A 266 31.32 -0.45 -25.54
C ARG A 266 30.42 -0.33 -24.31
N LEU A 267 30.46 -1.33 -23.44
CA LEU A 267 29.66 -1.37 -22.22
C LEU A 267 30.02 -0.22 -21.26
N GLU A 268 31.31 0.06 -21.07
CA GLU A 268 31.75 1.19 -20.25
C GLU A 268 31.30 2.53 -20.84
N LYS A 269 31.46 2.72 -22.16
CA LYS A 269 31.01 3.93 -22.85
C LYS A 269 29.50 4.15 -22.66
N ARG A 270 28.67 3.14 -22.92
CA ARG A 270 27.21 3.24 -22.80
C ARG A 270 26.75 3.45 -21.36
N LYS A 271 27.42 2.84 -20.38
CA LYS A 271 27.11 3.08 -18.96
C LYS A 271 27.31 4.56 -18.59
N LYS A 272 28.41 5.19 -19.05
CA LYS A 272 28.67 6.62 -18.82
C LYS A 272 27.61 7.51 -19.48
N GLU A 273 27.30 7.25 -20.76
CA GLU A 273 26.24 7.99 -21.48
C GLU A 273 24.88 7.88 -20.78
N ALA A 274 24.52 6.69 -20.28
CA ALA A 274 23.26 6.46 -19.57
C ALA A 274 23.21 7.05 -18.15
N GLU A 275 24.37 7.43 -17.58
CA GLU A 275 24.45 8.16 -16.31
C GLU A 275 24.25 9.66 -16.49
N GLU A 276 24.60 10.22 -17.65
CA GLU A 276 24.44 11.65 -17.98
C GLU A 276 23.02 12.01 -18.46
N ASP A 277 22.20 11.01 -18.79
CA ASP A 277 20.83 11.18 -19.25
C ASP A 277 19.86 11.44 -18.09
N HIS A 278 19.39 12.69 -17.96
CA HIS A 278 18.57 13.15 -16.84
C HIS A 278 17.23 13.80 -17.24
N ASP A 279 17.01 14.10 -18.53
CA ASP A 279 15.83 14.85 -18.98
C ASP A 279 15.02 14.08 -20.04
N PHE A 280 14.31 13.05 -19.56
CA PHE A 280 13.51 12.17 -20.41
C PHE A 280 12.02 12.12 -19.99
N ALA A 281 11.58 12.94 -19.04
CA ALA A 281 10.23 12.87 -18.47
C ALA A 281 9.13 13.07 -19.52
N ASP A 282 9.27 14.07 -20.39
CA ASP A 282 8.32 14.36 -21.47
C ASP A 282 8.30 13.25 -22.52
N VAL A 283 9.48 12.72 -22.85
CA VAL A 283 9.63 11.57 -23.75
C VAL A 283 8.91 10.35 -23.17
N LEU A 284 9.09 10.07 -21.88
CA LEU A 284 8.40 8.96 -21.22
C LEU A 284 6.88 9.13 -21.24
N GLN A 285 6.39 10.34 -20.99
CA GLN A 285 4.95 10.60 -20.99
C GLN A 285 4.36 10.44 -22.40
N LYS A 286 5.05 10.95 -23.44
CA LYS A 286 4.63 10.80 -24.83
C LYS A 286 4.62 9.33 -25.26
N ARG A 287 5.66 8.57 -24.91
CA ARG A 287 5.75 7.14 -25.18
C ARG A 287 4.69 6.33 -24.43
N ALA A 288 4.41 6.64 -23.16
CA ALA A 288 3.34 5.98 -22.41
C ALA A 288 1.97 6.16 -23.08
N LYS A 289 1.69 7.35 -23.63
CA LYS A 289 0.47 7.61 -24.41
C LYS A 289 0.41 6.79 -25.70
N LEU A 290 1.54 6.60 -26.39
CA LEU A 290 1.61 5.77 -27.60
C LEU A 290 1.37 4.28 -27.28
N ILE A 291 1.97 3.78 -26.20
CA ILE A 291 1.73 2.41 -25.70
C ILE A 291 0.26 2.23 -25.36
N ALA A 292 -0.35 3.19 -24.64
CA ALA A 292 -1.75 3.13 -24.24
C ALA A 292 -2.73 3.04 -25.43
N LYS A 293 -2.36 3.58 -26.61
CA LYS A 293 -3.20 3.50 -27.83
C LYS A 293 -3.26 2.11 -28.44
N HIS A 294 -2.24 1.28 -28.21
CA HIS A 294 -2.13 -0.05 -28.81
C HIS A 294 -2.38 -1.17 -27.81
N ALA A 295 -2.36 -0.87 -26.50
CA ALA A 295 -2.53 -1.84 -25.44
C ALA A 295 -3.96 -2.41 -25.39
N GLU A 296 -4.07 -3.74 -25.40
CA GLU A 296 -5.31 -4.46 -25.13
C GLU A 296 -5.20 -5.26 -23.83
N PHE A 297 -6.34 -5.53 -23.20
CA PHE A 297 -6.45 -6.26 -21.94
C PHE A 297 -7.35 -7.47 -22.13
N ARG A 298 -7.07 -8.58 -21.42
CA ARG A 298 -7.92 -9.78 -21.53
C ARG A 298 -9.29 -9.56 -20.87
N HIS A 299 -9.31 -8.84 -19.76
CA HIS A 299 -10.53 -8.47 -19.04
C HIS A 299 -10.49 -7.00 -18.61
N ASP A 300 -11.67 -6.45 -18.32
CA ASP A 300 -11.79 -5.06 -17.87
C ASP A 300 -11.12 -4.81 -16.52
N ASP A 301 -10.97 -5.84 -15.68
CA ASP A 301 -10.31 -5.75 -14.38
C ASP A 301 -8.78 -5.95 -14.47
N ASP A 302 -8.24 -6.30 -15.64
CA ASP A 302 -6.80 -6.52 -15.81
C ASP A 302 -6.05 -5.19 -15.93
N ALA A 303 -5.01 -5.01 -15.10
CA ALA A 303 -4.13 -3.85 -15.18
C ALA A 303 -2.92 -4.06 -16.11
N VAL A 304 -2.56 -5.31 -16.43
CA VAL A 304 -1.41 -5.68 -17.26
C VAL A 304 -1.88 -5.97 -18.69
N PRO A 305 -1.34 -5.28 -19.72
CA PRO A 305 -1.77 -5.50 -21.09
C PRO A 305 -1.28 -6.84 -21.64
N VAL A 306 -1.94 -7.31 -22.70
CA VAL A 306 -1.51 -8.50 -23.45
C VAL A 306 -0.15 -8.22 -24.10
N PRO A 307 0.89 -9.04 -23.87
CA PRO A 307 2.26 -8.73 -24.31
C PRO A 307 2.40 -8.44 -25.81
N SER A 308 1.68 -9.16 -26.67
CA SER A 308 1.74 -8.96 -28.13
C SER A 308 1.23 -7.59 -28.57
N THR A 309 0.34 -6.96 -27.81
CA THR A 309 -0.27 -5.65 -28.16
C THR A 309 0.63 -4.47 -27.82
N VAL A 310 1.63 -4.71 -26.97
CA VAL A 310 2.64 -3.73 -26.55
C VAL A 310 4.05 -4.11 -27.03
N ALA A 311 4.12 -4.89 -28.11
CA ALA A 311 5.38 -5.37 -28.69
C ALA A 311 6.11 -4.33 -29.57
N THR A 312 5.61 -3.10 -29.64
CA THR A 312 6.24 -2.00 -30.38
C THR A 312 6.96 -1.05 -29.42
N ILE A 313 8.25 -0.80 -29.68
CA ILE A 313 9.06 0.23 -29.06
C ILE A 313 8.89 1.54 -29.83
N PHE A 314 8.67 2.64 -29.11
CA PHE A 314 8.61 3.97 -29.69
C PHE A 314 9.87 4.76 -29.33
N ALA A 315 10.82 4.82 -30.26
CA ALA A 315 11.97 5.71 -30.19
C ALA A 315 11.53 7.12 -30.57
N ILE A 316 11.83 8.10 -29.72
CA ILE A 316 11.46 9.51 -29.93
C ILE A 316 12.75 10.29 -29.91
N ASP A 317 13.07 10.93 -31.02
CA ASP A 317 14.30 11.72 -31.16
C ASP A 317 14.14 13.12 -30.51
N GLY A 318 15.23 13.90 -30.49
CA GLY A 318 15.22 15.27 -29.98
C GLY A 318 14.33 16.24 -30.77
N SER A 319 13.91 15.89 -31.98
CA SER A 319 12.97 16.66 -32.79
C SER A 319 11.50 16.28 -32.55
N GLY A 320 11.28 15.21 -31.78
CA GLY A 320 9.96 14.67 -31.46
C GLY A 320 9.39 13.72 -32.52
N VAL A 321 10.17 13.33 -33.54
CA VAL A 321 9.80 12.31 -34.51
C VAL A 321 9.77 10.94 -33.83
N VAL A 322 8.76 10.14 -34.17
CA VAL A 322 8.54 8.82 -33.58
C VAL A 322 8.97 7.75 -34.58
N HIS A 323 9.96 6.95 -34.21
CA HIS A 323 10.35 5.73 -34.90
C HIS A 323 9.79 4.52 -34.17
N GLN A 324 9.31 3.53 -34.92
CA GLN A 324 8.74 2.31 -34.38
C GLN A 324 9.68 1.14 -34.66
N GLN A 325 9.81 0.26 -33.67
CA GLN A 325 10.58 -0.96 -33.76
C GLN A 325 9.83 -2.10 -33.08
N GLU A 326 9.87 -3.29 -33.66
CA GLU A 326 9.27 -4.47 -33.04
C GLU A 326 10.24 -5.09 -32.03
N ALA A 327 9.85 -5.07 -30.75
CA ALA A 327 10.54 -5.76 -29.67
C ALA A 327 9.58 -5.97 -28.50
N ASN A 328 9.27 -7.25 -28.21
CA ASN A 328 8.31 -7.63 -27.18
C ASN A 328 8.93 -7.62 -25.77
N LEU A 329 9.13 -6.42 -25.21
CA LEU A 329 9.75 -6.25 -23.89
C LEU A 329 9.02 -7.00 -22.77
N LEU A 330 7.68 -6.93 -22.78
CA LEU A 330 6.84 -7.57 -21.76
C LEU A 330 6.83 -9.09 -21.92
N GLY A 331 6.67 -9.58 -23.14
CA GLY A 331 6.59 -11.02 -23.44
C GLY A 331 7.92 -11.73 -23.21
N ASN A 332 9.03 -11.07 -23.57
CA ASN A 332 10.37 -11.58 -23.36
C ASN A 332 10.94 -11.23 -21.98
N ASN A 333 10.15 -10.57 -21.12
CA ASN A 333 10.47 -10.20 -19.74
C ASN A 333 11.83 -9.47 -19.60
N TYR A 334 12.11 -8.52 -20.49
CA TYR A 334 13.33 -7.70 -20.40
C TYR A 334 13.40 -7.01 -19.04
N PHE A 335 14.59 -7.03 -18.44
CA PHE A 335 14.87 -6.43 -17.12
C PHE A 335 13.96 -6.92 -15.98
N GLY A 336 13.31 -8.08 -16.14
CA GLY A 336 12.38 -8.58 -15.13
C GLY A 336 11.07 -7.78 -15.01
N ILE A 337 10.68 -7.03 -16.06
CA ILE A 337 9.53 -6.12 -16.06
C ILE A 337 8.23 -6.74 -15.52
N ALA A 338 7.98 -8.04 -15.75
CA ALA A 338 6.77 -8.72 -15.27
C ALA A 338 6.64 -8.74 -13.74
N LYS A 339 7.74 -8.52 -12.99
CA LYS A 339 7.76 -8.47 -11.53
C LYS A 339 7.37 -7.10 -10.96
N VAL A 340 7.53 -6.02 -11.73
CA VAL A 340 7.34 -4.65 -11.23
C VAL A 340 5.99 -4.05 -11.59
N LEU A 341 5.28 -4.61 -12.57
CA LEU A 341 3.97 -4.14 -12.99
C LEU A 341 2.93 -4.25 -11.86
N SER A 342 2.05 -3.26 -11.78
CA SER A 342 0.89 -3.24 -10.88
C SER A 342 -0.17 -4.23 -11.38
N ARG A 343 -0.68 -5.07 -10.46
CA ARG A 343 -1.74 -6.05 -10.72
C ARG A 343 -3.02 -5.62 -10.03
#